data_AF-A0A8T4U911-F1
#
_entry.id   AF-A0A8T4U911-F1
#
_cell.length_a   1.000
_cell.length_b   1.000
_cell.length_c   1.000
_cell.angle_alpha   90.00
_cell.angle_beta   90.00
_cell.angle_gamma   90.00
#
_symmetry.space_group_name_H-M   'P 1'
#
loop_
_entity.id
_entity.type
_entity.pdbx_description
1 polymer ?
#
loop_
_entity_poly.entity_id
_entity_poly.type
_entity_poly.pdbx_seq_one_letter_code
_entity_poly.pdbx_strand_id
1 'polypeptide(L)'
;MRESYTEIFIESFRDIKENPSLLIPELIFIISTIIFTSLFLYINGLLKGSHLDYDTVFTFVTAIFNSTSSLLKLIISFVIITSVNIFLGLTTVTTKYVMCKKIANHKNVNIIECFLEAREHMFNVFWIKFLLAILYFLPLAIFTLFNFKNTIIVLILSLMVLFIWIILKLSFFYIYPTLIIEKEGVIESLKSAYKYFKQNKKHTTICALITFLTTITATYVLGLLANLLNSTIINPTLISFFTLLTTIVLAVISVWTLVFNFKSY
;
A
#
# COMPACT_ATOMS: atom_id res chain seq x y z
N MET A 1 -4.71 -26.11 15.38
CA MET A 1 -4.23 -27.11 14.39
C MET A 1 -3.29 -26.38 13.45
N ARG A 2 -2.12 -26.93 13.11
CA ARG A 2 -1.28 -26.31 12.07
C ARG A 2 -1.87 -26.70 10.72
N GLU A 3 -2.74 -25.85 10.20
CA GLU A 3 -3.12 -25.92 8.78
C GLU A 3 -1.86 -25.83 7.92
N SER A 4 -1.84 -26.60 6.84
CA SER A 4 -0.74 -26.54 5.88
C SER A 4 -0.69 -25.15 5.25
N TYR A 5 0.51 -24.62 4.96
CA TYR A 5 0.65 -23.33 4.25
C TYR A 5 -0.14 -23.31 2.93
N THR A 6 -0.25 -24.47 2.28
CA THR A 6 -1.04 -24.66 1.06
C THR A 6 -2.54 -24.50 1.30
N GLU A 7 -3.04 -25.00 2.43
CA GLU A 7 -4.45 -24.87 2.81
C GLU A 7 -4.78 -23.40 3.08
N ILE A 8 -3.97 -22.71 3.91
CA ILE A 8 -4.14 -21.28 4.20
C ILE A 8 -4.07 -20.46 2.91
N PHE A 9 -3.14 -20.78 2.01
CA PHE A 9 -2.98 -20.11 0.72
C PHE A 9 -4.24 -20.20 -0.15
N ILE A 10 -4.74 -21.42 -0.36
CA ILE A 10 -5.93 -21.69 -1.19
C ILE A 10 -7.17 -21.09 -0.53
N GLU A 11 -7.31 -21.28 0.77
CA GLU A 11 -8.46 -20.78 1.52
C GLU A 11 -8.51 -19.25 1.51
N SER A 12 -7.36 -18.58 1.59
CA SER A 12 -7.30 -17.11 1.47
C SER A 12 -7.83 -16.61 0.13
N PHE A 13 -7.62 -17.34 -0.97
CA PHE A 13 -8.24 -17.01 -2.26
C PHE A 13 -9.73 -17.31 -2.29
N ARG A 14 -10.13 -18.46 -1.71
CA ARG A 14 -11.54 -18.85 -1.60
C ARG A 14 -12.34 -17.79 -0.83
N ASP A 15 -11.81 -17.30 0.27
CA ASP A 15 -12.51 -16.32 1.11
C ASP A 15 -12.74 -15.00 0.40
N ILE A 16 -11.82 -14.54 -0.45
CA ILE A 16 -12.02 -13.34 -1.26
C ILE A 16 -13.13 -13.55 -2.28
N LYS A 17 -13.17 -14.74 -2.90
CA LYS A 17 -14.22 -15.10 -3.85
C LYS A 17 -15.59 -15.17 -3.17
N GLU A 18 -15.65 -15.74 -1.97
CA GLU A 18 -16.89 -15.87 -1.19
C GLU A 18 -17.31 -14.54 -0.53
N ASN A 19 -16.35 -13.66 -0.22
CA ASN A 19 -16.57 -12.35 0.39
C ASN A 19 -16.02 -11.22 -0.49
N PRO A 20 -16.60 -10.97 -1.68
CA PRO A 20 -16.15 -9.90 -2.59
C PRO A 20 -16.27 -8.51 -1.95
N SER A 21 -17.04 -8.38 -0.87
CA SER A 21 -17.13 -7.18 -0.04
C SER A 21 -15.77 -6.69 0.45
N LEU A 22 -14.78 -7.58 0.62
CA LEU A 22 -13.39 -7.22 0.97
C LEU A 22 -12.72 -6.24 0.00
N LEU A 23 -13.16 -6.23 -1.27
CA LEU A 23 -12.61 -5.34 -2.30
C LEU A 23 -13.20 -3.93 -2.21
N ILE A 24 -14.36 -3.75 -1.55
CA ILE A 24 -15.07 -2.47 -1.50
C ILE A 24 -14.21 -1.33 -0.93
N PRO A 25 -13.51 -1.48 0.21
CA PRO A 25 -12.64 -0.41 0.71
C PRO A 25 -11.53 -0.02 -0.27
N GLU A 26 -11.00 -0.97 -1.03
CA GLU A 26 -9.97 -0.70 -2.04
C GLU A 26 -10.55 0.06 -3.24
N LEU A 27 -11.72 -0.37 -3.73
CA LEU A 27 -12.42 0.31 -4.82
C LEU A 27 -12.82 1.73 -4.44
N ILE A 28 -13.33 1.94 -3.22
CA ILE A 28 -13.63 3.27 -2.69
C ILE A 28 -12.38 4.14 -2.71
N PHE A 29 -11.24 3.62 -2.24
CA PHE A 29 -9.98 4.36 -2.21
C PHE A 29 -9.45 4.69 -3.62
N ILE A 30 -9.56 3.77 -4.58
CA ILE A 30 -9.15 4.00 -5.97
C ILE A 30 -10.04 5.08 -6.59
N ILE A 31 -11.37 4.94 -6.51
CA ILE A 31 -12.34 5.89 -7.08
C ILE A 31 -12.15 7.28 -6.47
N SER A 32 -12.03 7.37 -5.15
CA SER A 32 -11.80 8.64 -4.47
C SER A 32 -10.47 9.28 -4.89
N THR A 33 -9.40 8.49 -5.02
CA THR A 33 -8.09 9.01 -5.42
C THR A 33 -8.16 9.59 -6.82
N ILE A 34 -8.86 8.93 -7.75
CA ILE A 34 -9.10 9.44 -9.10
C ILE A 34 -9.88 10.76 -9.02
N ILE A 35 -11.02 10.78 -8.33
CA ILE A 35 -11.87 11.97 -8.19
C ILE A 35 -11.09 13.14 -7.59
N PHE A 36 -10.39 12.93 -6.48
CA PHE A 36 -9.64 13.99 -5.81
C PHE A 36 -8.43 14.46 -6.61
N THR A 37 -7.75 13.57 -7.32
CA THR A 37 -6.65 13.96 -8.22
C THR A 37 -7.21 14.78 -9.39
N SER A 38 -8.30 14.36 -10.01
CA SER A 38 -8.95 15.12 -11.07
C SER A 38 -9.44 16.49 -10.58
N LEU A 39 -10.04 16.57 -9.39
CA LEU A 39 -10.43 17.83 -8.76
C LEU A 39 -9.22 18.73 -8.48
N PHE A 40 -8.12 18.18 -7.95
CA PHE A 40 -6.87 18.92 -7.75
C PHE A 40 -6.37 19.53 -9.06
N LEU A 41 -6.31 18.74 -10.12
CA LEU A 41 -5.85 19.18 -11.43
C LEU A 41 -6.80 20.24 -12.02
N TYR A 42 -8.11 20.04 -11.90
CA TYR A 42 -9.12 20.99 -12.38
C TYR A 42 -9.05 22.33 -11.66
N ILE A 43 -9.03 22.32 -10.32
CA ILE A 43 -8.98 23.53 -9.48
C ILE A 43 -7.72 24.33 -9.80
N ASN A 44 -6.58 23.67 -9.98
CA ASN A 44 -5.32 24.33 -10.31
C ASN A 44 -5.14 24.65 -11.79
N GLY A 45 -6.14 24.39 -12.65
CA GLY A 45 -6.09 24.69 -14.07
C GLY A 45 -5.12 23.78 -14.86
N LEU A 46 -4.60 22.71 -14.26
CA LEU A 46 -3.66 21.77 -14.85
C LEU A 46 -4.30 20.92 -15.97
N LEU A 47 -5.63 20.85 -16.05
CA LEU A 47 -6.35 20.13 -17.10
C LEU A 47 -6.54 20.95 -18.40
N LYS A 48 -6.18 22.24 -18.43
CA LYS A 48 -6.44 23.12 -19.60
C LYS A 48 -5.38 23.05 -20.70
N GLY A 49 -4.30 22.28 -20.52
CA GLY A 49 -3.28 22.03 -21.55
C GLY A 49 -3.61 20.76 -22.34
N SER A 50 -4.33 20.87 -23.45
CA SER A 50 -4.64 19.74 -24.34
C SER A 50 -3.45 19.26 -25.18
N HIS A 51 -2.33 20.00 -25.16
CA HIS A 51 -1.06 19.59 -25.75
C HIS A 51 0.01 19.64 -24.66
N LEU A 52 0.46 18.46 -24.22
CA LEU A 52 1.57 18.28 -23.30
C LEU A 52 2.89 18.50 -24.04
N ASP A 53 3.12 19.72 -24.53
CA ASP A 53 4.46 20.13 -24.92
C ASP A 53 5.21 20.63 -23.68
N TYR A 54 6.47 20.24 -23.55
CA TYR A 54 7.31 20.51 -22.38
C TYR A 54 7.37 22.01 -22.08
N ASP A 55 7.48 22.84 -23.13
CA ASP A 55 7.57 24.30 -23.01
C ASP A 55 6.27 24.91 -22.47
N THR A 56 5.11 24.36 -22.86
CA THR A 56 3.81 24.84 -22.36
C THR A 56 3.60 24.47 -20.90
N VAL A 57 4.02 23.26 -20.51
CA VAL A 57 3.98 22.81 -19.11
C VAL A 57 4.95 23.62 -18.25
N PHE A 58 6.17 23.87 -18.71
CA PHE A 58 7.17 24.66 -17.99
C PHE A 58 6.71 26.11 -17.79
N THR A 59 6.17 26.74 -18.85
CA THR A 59 5.63 28.11 -18.78
C THR A 59 4.43 28.20 -17.82
N PHE A 60 3.56 27.18 -17.83
CA PHE A 60 2.43 27.11 -16.91
C PHE A 60 2.86 26.95 -15.45
N VAL A 61 3.82 26.04 -15.18
CA VAL A 61 4.36 25.82 -13.83
C VAL A 61 5.06 27.06 -13.31
N THR A 62 5.93 27.68 -14.12
CA THR A 62 6.61 28.93 -13.74
C THR A 62 5.61 30.06 -13.48
N ALA A 63 4.54 30.18 -14.26
CA ALA A 63 3.47 31.15 -14.00
C ALA A 63 2.74 30.91 -12.66
N ILE A 64 2.57 29.65 -12.24
CA ILE A 64 2.03 29.31 -10.92
C ILE A 64 2.98 29.74 -9.81
N PHE A 65 4.28 29.44 -9.93
CA PHE A 65 5.28 29.79 -8.91
C PHE A 65 5.54 31.31 -8.81
N ASN A 66 5.38 32.04 -9.92
CA ASN A 66 5.59 33.50 -9.95
C ASN A 66 4.35 34.31 -9.51
N SER A 67 3.18 33.67 -9.36
CA SER A 67 1.96 34.31 -8.87
C SER A 67 1.65 33.86 -7.44
N THR A 68 1.76 34.77 -6.46
CA THR A 68 1.45 34.48 -5.05
C THR A 68 0.05 33.89 -4.87
N SER A 69 -0.94 34.38 -5.62
CA SER A 69 -2.32 33.87 -5.56
C SER A 69 -2.44 32.44 -6.10
N SER A 70 -1.79 32.15 -7.23
CA SER A 70 -1.79 30.80 -7.83
C SER A 70 -1.03 29.80 -6.97
N LEU A 71 0.11 30.19 -6.42
CA LEU A 71 0.91 29.37 -5.51
C LEU A 71 0.15 29.05 -4.22
N LEU A 72 -0.49 30.05 -3.61
CA LEU A 72 -1.26 29.87 -2.39
C LEU A 72 -2.48 28.95 -2.63
N LYS A 73 -3.17 29.10 -3.77
CA LYS A 73 -4.23 28.19 -4.20
C LYS A 73 -3.72 26.75 -4.36
N LEU A 74 -2.55 26.56 -4.97
CA LEU A 74 -1.93 25.24 -5.12
C LEU A 74 -1.60 24.61 -3.77
N ILE A 75 -0.97 25.37 -2.87
CA ILE A 75 -0.61 24.88 -1.53
C ILE A 75 -1.86 24.50 -0.73
N ILE A 76 -2.87 25.36 -0.68
CA ILE A 76 -4.10 25.09 0.08
C ILE A 76 -4.84 23.87 -0.50
N SER A 77 -5.01 23.81 -1.82
CA SER A 77 -5.68 22.66 -2.45
C SER A 77 -4.89 21.36 -2.24
N PHE A 78 -3.56 21.40 -2.29
CA PHE A 78 -2.70 20.28 -1.99
C PHE A 78 -2.87 19.80 -0.54
N VAL A 79 -2.86 20.72 0.43
CA VAL A 79 -3.04 20.38 1.85
C VAL A 79 -4.41 19.74 2.08
N ILE A 80 -5.50 20.35 1.60
CA ILE A 80 -6.85 19.84 1.78
C ILE A 80 -6.99 18.43 1.18
N ILE A 81 -6.56 18.25 -0.07
CA ILE A 81 -6.72 16.98 -0.77
C ILE A 81 -5.84 15.89 -0.16
N THR A 82 -4.61 16.24 0.24
CA THR A 82 -3.72 15.31 0.93
C THR A 82 -4.31 14.88 2.28
N SER A 83 -4.83 15.82 3.07
CA SER A 83 -5.47 15.50 4.35
C SER A 83 -6.67 14.56 4.15
N VAL A 84 -7.56 14.85 3.21
CA VAL A 84 -8.72 13.99 2.91
C VAL A 84 -8.27 12.60 2.46
N ASN A 85 -7.29 12.49 1.56
CA ASN A 85 -6.76 11.21 1.09
C ASN A 85 -6.10 10.41 2.22
N ILE A 86 -5.39 11.05 3.14
CA ILE A 86 -4.81 10.39 4.31
C ILE A 86 -5.90 9.81 5.20
N PHE A 87 -6.92 10.60 5.57
CA PHE A 87 -8.01 10.12 6.43
C PHE A 87 -8.82 9.01 5.77
N LEU A 88 -9.15 9.17 4.49
CA LEU A 88 -9.87 8.17 3.74
C LEU A 88 -9.04 6.88 3.59
N GLY A 89 -7.76 7.00 3.25
CA GLY A 89 -6.85 5.86 3.13
C GLY A 89 -6.64 5.12 4.46
N LEU A 90 -6.52 5.84 5.58
CA LEU A 90 -6.45 5.23 6.91
C LEU A 90 -7.74 4.47 7.24
N THR A 91 -8.88 5.07 6.93
CA THR A 91 -10.19 4.48 7.21
C THR A 91 -10.41 3.20 6.38
N THR A 92 -10.13 3.23 5.08
CA THR A 92 -10.28 2.07 4.20
C THR A 92 -9.31 0.95 4.57
N VAL A 93 -8.05 1.28 4.86
CA VAL A 93 -7.04 0.30 5.29
C VAL A 93 -7.41 -0.36 6.63
N THR A 94 -7.85 0.42 7.61
CA THR A 94 -8.22 -0.12 8.92
C THR A 94 -9.47 -0.97 8.84
N THR A 95 -10.46 -0.56 8.02
CA THR A 95 -11.65 -1.37 7.74
C THR A 95 -11.28 -2.71 7.12
N LYS A 96 -10.35 -2.74 6.15
CA LYS A 96 -9.86 -4.01 5.58
C LYS A 96 -9.23 -4.92 6.64
N TYR A 97 -8.42 -4.37 7.55
CA TYR A 97 -7.83 -5.17 8.61
C TYR A 97 -8.88 -5.80 9.54
N VAL A 98 -9.91 -5.05 9.91
CA VAL A 98 -11.04 -5.59 10.70
C VAL A 98 -11.81 -6.66 9.94
N MET A 99 -12.06 -6.47 8.65
CA MET A 99 -12.71 -7.48 7.80
C MET A 99 -11.87 -8.76 7.70
N CYS A 100 -10.55 -8.63 7.52
CA CYS A 100 -9.64 -9.79 7.50
C CYS A 100 -9.63 -10.53 8.84
N LYS A 101 -9.67 -9.81 9.97
CA LYS A 101 -9.85 -10.41 11.30
C LYS A 101 -11.17 -11.18 11.40
N LYS A 102 -12.29 -10.65 10.90
CA LYS A 102 -13.57 -11.38 10.93
C LYS A 102 -13.49 -12.67 10.11
N ILE A 103 -12.88 -12.63 8.92
CA ILE A 103 -12.68 -13.81 8.08
C ILE A 103 -11.77 -14.84 8.74
N ALA A 104 -10.63 -14.42 9.29
CA ALA A 104 -9.72 -15.32 9.99
C ALA A 104 -10.37 -15.99 11.20
N ASN A 105 -11.41 -15.37 11.79
CA ASN A 105 -12.22 -15.94 12.86
C ASN A 105 -13.51 -16.63 12.37
N HIS A 106 -13.63 -16.92 11.07
CA HIS A 106 -14.80 -17.54 10.43
C HIS A 106 -16.14 -16.82 10.71
N LYS A 107 -16.12 -15.48 10.80
CA LYS A 107 -17.31 -14.65 10.98
C LYS A 107 -17.73 -14.00 9.67
N ASN A 108 -19.04 -13.81 9.49
CA ASN A 108 -19.59 -13.09 8.34
C ASN A 108 -19.13 -11.62 8.30
N VAL A 109 -18.81 -11.14 7.10
CA VAL A 109 -18.26 -9.81 6.90
C VAL A 109 -19.38 -8.82 6.55
N ASN A 110 -19.79 -8.03 7.55
CA ASN A 110 -20.63 -6.84 7.34
C ASN A 110 -19.75 -5.57 7.31
N ILE A 111 -19.73 -4.87 6.17
CA ILE A 111 -18.88 -3.67 5.97
C ILE A 111 -19.20 -2.57 6.98
N ILE A 112 -20.48 -2.32 7.25
CA ILE A 112 -20.89 -1.21 8.12
C ILE A 112 -20.40 -1.45 9.55
N GLU A 113 -20.59 -2.66 10.05
CA GLU A 113 -20.06 -3.06 11.36
C GLU A 113 -18.52 -2.97 11.40
N CYS A 114 -17.84 -3.45 10.34
CA CYS A 114 -16.38 -3.41 10.27
C CYS A 114 -15.87 -1.97 10.25
N PHE A 115 -16.58 -1.05 9.58
CA PHE A 115 -16.24 0.36 9.54
C PHE A 115 -16.39 1.02 10.92
N LEU A 116 -17.42 0.65 11.69
CA LEU A 116 -17.60 1.14 13.05
C LEU A 116 -16.49 0.62 13.98
N GLU A 117 -16.18 -0.68 13.94
CA GLU A 117 -15.08 -1.28 14.72
C GLU A 117 -13.71 -0.70 14.29
N ALA A 118 -13.51 -0.39 13.00
CA ALA A 118 -12.27 0.19 12.50
C ALA A 118 -11.93 1.57 13.11
N ARG A 119 -12.94 2.34 13.54
CA ARG A 119 -12.71 3.66 14.17
C ARG A 119 -11.89 3.55 15.45
N GLU A 120 -12.08 2.48 16.23
CA GLU A 120 -11.34 2.25 17.47
C GLU A 120 -9.84 2.07 17.22
N HIS A 121 -9.47 1.54 16.05
CA HIS A 121 -8.09 1.20 15.71
C HIS A 121 -7.41 2.23 14.80
N MET A 122 -8.14 3.17 14.21
CA MET A 122 -7.65 4.07 13.16
C MET A 122 -6.41 4.87 13.58
N PHE A 123 -6.43 5.45 14.78
CA PHE A 123 -5.29 6.21 15.29
C PHE A 123 -4.08 5.34 15.60
N ASN A 124 -4.30 4.12 16.10
CA ASN A 124 -3.20 3.18 16.35
C ASN A 124 -2.56 2.74 15.04
N VAL A 125 -3.37 2.45 14.00
CA VAL A 125 -2.86 2.12 12.66
C VAL A 125 -2.07 3.29 12.07
N PHE A 126 -2.54 4.53 12.24
CA PHE A 126 -1.81 5.73 11.80
C PHE A 126 -0.44 5.83 12.46
N TRP A 127 -0.37 5.75 13.79
CA TRP A 127 0.88 5.84 14.53
C TRP A 127 1.84 4.68 14.22
N ILE A 128 1.34 3.45 14.06
CA ILE A 128 2.17 2.34 13.60
C ILE A 128 2.76 2.62 12.23
N LYS A 129 1.96 3.06 11.25
CA LYS A 129 2.47 3.40 9.91
C LYS A 129 3.50 4.52 9.97
N PHE A 130 3.26 5.55 10.76
CA PHE A 130 4.19 6.66 10.94
C PHE A 130 5.52 6.22 11.56
N LEU A 131 5.49 5.44 12.65
CA LEU A 131 6.68 4.91 13.30
C LEU A 131 7.45 3.94 12.40
N LEU A 132 6.75 3.05 11.69
CA LEU A 132 7.39 2.15 10.73
C LEU A 132 8.02 2.93 9.56
N ALA A 133 7.38 4.01 9.09
CA ALA A 133 7.96 4.86 8.07
C ALA A 133 9.29 5.45 8.55
N ILE A 134 9.32 6.08 9.74
CA ILE A 134 10.56 6.61 10.34
C ILE A 134 11.62 5.50 10.44
N LEU A 135 11.24 4.33 10.96
CA LEU A 135 12.15 3.21 11.14
C LEU A 135 12.73 2.69 9.82
N TYR A 136 11.92 2.64 8.75
CA TYR A 136 12.35 2.21 7.42
C TYR A 136 13.16 3.27 6.67
N PHE A 137 12.92 4.56 6.93
CA PHE A 137 13.69 5.65 6.32
C PHE A 137 15.04 5.88 7.00
N LEU A 138 15.18 5.53 8.28
CA LEU A 138 16.41 5.77 9.05
C LEU A 138 17.68 5.20 8.37
N PRO A 139 17.73 3.94 7.88
CA PRO A 139 18.92 3.42 7.20
C PRO A 139 19.27 4.20 5.92
N LEU A 140 18.25 4.66 5.18
CA LEU A 140 18.43 5.43 3.94
C LEU A 140 18.90 6.85 4.22
N ALA A 141 18.36 7.50 5.26
CA ALA A 141 18.82 8.80 5.72
C ALA A 141 20.29 8.74 6.17
N ILE A 142 20.67 7.72 6.95
CA ILE A 142 22.06 7.50 7.36
C ILE A 142 22.95 7.32 6.12
N PHE A 143 22.54 6.47 5.17
CA PHE A 143 23.31 6.22 3.94
C PHE A 143 23.54 7.49 3.11
N THR A 144 22.52 8.33 2.94
CA THR A 144 22.62 9.57 2.13
C THR A 144 23.47 10.66 2.78
N LEU A 145 23.58 10.69 4.11
CA LEU A 145 24.43 11.66 4.83
C LEU A 145 25.93 11.41 4.60
N PHE A 146 26.32 10.16 4.39
CA PHE A 146 27.70 9.84 4.07
C PHE A 146 27.91 9.96 2.56
N ASN A 147 28.43 11.11 2.13
CA ASN A 147 28.71 11.41 0.72
C ASN A 147 29.90 10.59 0.17
N PHE A 148 29.71 9.29 -0.03
CA PHE A 148 30.74 8.37 -0.49
C PHE A 148 31.03 8.55 -1.98
N LYS A 149 32.29 8.84 -2.32
CA LYS A 149 32.74 8.97 -3.72
C LYS A 149 33.17 7.64 -4.35
N ASN A 150 33.40 6.59 -3.57
CA ASN A 150 33.87 5.30 -4.05
C ASN A 150 32.69 4.37 -4.37
N THR A 151 32.55 4.02 -5.65
CA THR A 151 31.46 3.18 -6.17
C THR A 151 31.34 1.80 -5.49
N ILE A 152 32.46 1.18 -5.10
CA ILE A 152 32.45 -0.13 -4.43
C ILE A 152 31.86 0.01 -3.02
N ILE A 153 32.24 1.06 -2.29
CA ILE A 153 31.71 1.34 -0.94
C ILE A 153 30.21 1.64 -1.02
N VAL A 154 29.77 2.44 -2.01
CA VAL A 154 28.36 2.74 -2.28
C VAL A 154 27.55 1.46 -2.51
N LEU A 155 28.07 0.53 -3.32
CA LEU A 155 27.40 -0.75 -3.59
C LEU A 155 27.25 -1.60 -2.31
N ILE A 156 28.33 -1.78 -1.55
CA ILE A 156 28.32 -2.58 -0.31
C ILE A 156 27.32 -2.01 0.69
N LEU A 157 27.33 -0.70 0.89
CA LEU A 157 26.41 -0.04 1.82
C LEU A 157 24.96 -0.08 1.34
N SER A 158 24.72 0.03 0.03
CA SER A 158 23.37 -0.14 -0.53
C SER A 158 22.82 -1.55 -0.26
N LEU A 159 23.66 -2.59 -0.41
CA LEU A 159 23.29 -3.96 -0.07
C LEU A 159 23.03 -4.11 1.44
N MET A 160 23.83 -3.47 2.28
CA MET A 160 23.63 -3.47 3.74
C MET A 160 22.32 -2.80 4.14
N VAL A 161 21.99 -1.64 3.56
CA VAL A 161 20.71 -0.94 3.77
C VAL A 161 19.54 -1.83 3.36
N LEU A 162 19.63 -2.47 2.19
CA LEU A 162 18.62 -3.40 1.70
C LEU A 162 18.43 -4.58 2.66
N PHE A 163 19.53 -5.15 3.16
CA PHE A 163 19.49 -6.25 4.12
C PHE A 163 18.84 -5.84 5.46
N ILE A 164 19.19 -4.67 6.00
CA ILE A 164 18.54 -4.11 7.20
C ILE A 164 17.04 -3.92 6.96
N TRP A 165 16.66 -3.41 5.79
CA TRP A 165 15.26 -3.20 5.43
C TRP A 165 14.47 -4.51 5.38
N ILE A 166 15.05 -5.57 4.80
CA ILE A 166 14.45 -6.91 4.80
C ILE A 166 14.25 -7.42 6.23
N ILE A 167 15.27 -7.32 7.10
CA ILE A 167 15.16 -7.76 8.50
C ILE A 167 14.06 -6.99 9.23
N LEU A 168 13.99 -5.68 9.06
CA LEU A 168 12.97 -4.84 9.67
C LEU A 168 11.57 -5.22 9.17
N LYS A 169 11.40 -5.46 7.86
CA LYS A 169 10.13 -5.90 7.28
C LYS A 169 9.68 -7.26 7.82
N LEU A 170 10.60 -8.22 7.93
CA LEU A 170 10.30 -9.53 8.52
C LEU A 170 9.95 -9.42 10.01
N SER A 171 10.67 -8.58 10.75
CA SER A 171 10.48 -8.38 12.19
C SER A 171 9.11 -7.83 12.55
N PHE A 172 8.50 -7.05 11.65
CA PHE A 172 7.18 -6.43 11.82
C PHE A 172 6.14 -6.93 10.83
N PHE A 173 6.34 -8.13 10.26
CA PHE A 173 5.45 -8.69 9.25
C PHE A 173 4.00 -8.84 9.76
N TYR A 174 3.85 -9.29 11.02
CA TYR A 174 2.55 -9.53 11.67
C TYR A 174 2.04 -8.37 12.53
N ILE A 175 2.60 -7.17 12.37
CA ILE A 175 2.24 -6.03 13.24
C ILE A 175 0.75 -5.64 13.20
N TYR A 176 0.10 -5.73 12.03
CA TYR A 176 -1.32 -5.41 11.90
C TYR A 176 -2.24 -6.51 12.46
N PRO A 177 -1.98 -7.81 12.20
CA PRO A 177 -2.63 -8.89 12.94
C PRO A 177 -2.52 -8.72 14.46
N THR A 178 -1.33 -8.50 15.00
CA THR A 178 -1.12 -8.25 16.44
C THR A 178 -1.95 -7.07 16.93
N LEU A 179 -1.89 -5.91 16.26
CA LEU A 179 -2.67 -4.73 16.65
C LEU A 179 -4.19 -4.98 16.70
N ILE A 180 -4.72 -5.68 15.70
CA ILE A 180 -6.17 -5.76 15.46
C ILE A 180 -6.82 -6.96 16.17
N ILE A 181 -6.09 -8.08 16.29
CA ILE A 181 -6.54 -9.29 16.99
C ILE A 181 -6.36 -9.13 18.50
N GLU A 182 -5.18 -8.69 18.95
CA GLU A 182 -4.85 -8.60 20.39
C GLU A 182 -5.30 -7.27 21.02
N LYS A 183 -5.76 -6.31 20.19
CA LYS A 183 -6.22 -4.98 20.60
C LYS A 183 -5.19 -4.21 21.45
N GLU A 184 -3.91 -4.41 21.15
CA GLU A 184 -2.82 -3.76 21.86
C GLU A 184 -2.67 -2.27 21.49
N GLY A 185 -1.99 -1.51 22.36
CA GLY A 185 -1.52 -0.17 22.02
C GLY A 185 -0.40 -0.19 20.98
N VAL A 186 -0.02 0.98 20.47
CA VAL A 186 0.98 1.11 19.39
C VAL A 186 2.33 0.50 19.77
N ILE A 187 2.82 0.79 20.98
CA ILE A 187 4.13 0.34 21.45
C ILE A 187 4.09 -1.14 21.80
N GLU A 188 3.00 -1.59 22.42
CA GLU A 188 2.74 -2.98 22.74
C GLU A 188 2.73 -3.82 21.47
N SER A 189 1.99 -3.40 20.43
CA SER A 189 1.93 -4.09 19.13
C SER A 189 3.30 -4.23 18.47
N LEU A 190 4.15 -3.21 18.54
CA LEU A 190 5.54 -3.29 18.04
C LEU A 190 6.36 -4.33 18.81
N LYS A 191 6.24 -4.35 20.14
CA LYS A 191 6.96 -5.31 21.01
C LYS A 191 6.46 -6.73 20.78
N SER A 192 5.15 -6.93 20.74
CA SER A 192 4.51 -8.23 20.54
C SER A 192 4.79 -8.78 19.15
N ALA A 193 4.74 -7.96 18.10
CA ALA A 193 5.14 -8.36 16.74
C ALA A 193 6.62 -8.80 16.68
N TYR A 194 7.53 -8.03 17.28
CA TYR A 194 8.95 -8.39 17.33
C TYR A 194 9.19 -9.69 18.13
N LYS A 195 8.49 -9.85 19.26
CA LYS A 195 8.55 -11.06 20.10
C LYS A 195 8.04 -12.26 19.32
N TYR A 196 6.92 -12.13 18.60
CA TYR A 196 6.36 -13.16 17.73
C TYR A 196 7.36 -13.55 16.64
N PHE A 197 7.94 -12.58 15.93
CA PHE A 197 9.00 -12.85 14.94
C PHE A 197 10.16 -13.64 15.55
N LYS A 198 10.65 -13.23 16.72
CA LYS A 198 11.79 -13.89 17.39
C LYS A 198 11.47 -15.36 17.74
N GLN A 199 10.23 -15.65 18.15
CA GLN A 199 9.77 -17.00 18.47
C GLN A 199 9.48 -17.85 17.22
N ASN A 200 8.95 -17.22 16.16
CA ASN A 200 8.43 -17.88 14.97
C ASN A 200 9.18 -17.48 13.68
N LYS A 201 10.51 -17.29 13.75
CA LYS A 201 11.34 -16.78 12.64
C LYS A 201 11.11 -17.55 11.33
N LYS A 202 11.22 -18.88 11.37
CA LYS A 202 11.05 -19.74 10.19
C LYS A 202 9.67 -19.58 9.57
N HIS A 203 8.62 -19.58 10.40
CA HIS A 203 7.25 -19.41 9.95
C HIS A 203 7.05 -18.04 9.29
N THR A 204 7.48 -16.97 9.96
CA THR A 204 7.39 -15.60 9.43
C THR A 204 8.12 -15.44 8.11
N THR A 205 9.34 -16.01 7.99
CA THR A 205 10.10 -15.97 6.73
C THR A 205 9.39 -16.74 5.61
N ILE A 206 8.80 -17.90 5.90
CA ILE A 206 8.06 -18.67 4.88
C ILE A 206 6.82 -17.89 4.42
N CYS A 207 6.02 -17.35 5.33
CA CYS A 207 4.82 -16.57 4.99
C CYS A 207 5.18 -15.29 4.22
N ALA A 208 6.25 -14.61 4.61
CA ALA A 208 6.78 -13.46 3.89
C ALA A 208 7.27 -13.83 2.49
N LEU A 209 7.94 -14.97 2.34
CA LEU A 209 8.39 -15.47 1.03
C LEU A 209 7.21 -15.82 0.12
N ILE A 210 6.18 -16.49 0.65
CA ILE A 210 4.94 -16.80 -0.08
C ILE A 210 4.30 -15.50 -0.58
N THR A 211 4.12 -14.53 0.31
CA THR A 211 3.55 -13.22 -0.02
C THR A 211 4.36 -12.49 -1.09
N PHE A 212 5.68 -12.48 -0.93
CA PHE A 212 6.63 -11.85 -1.86
C PHE A 212 6.56 -12.49 -3.25
N LEU A 213 6.65 -13.82 -3.32
CA LEU A 213 6.58 -14.56 -4.58
C LEU A 213 5.24 -14.35 -5.27
N THR A 214 4.11 -14.44 -4.56
CA THR A 214 2.80 -14.21 -5.16
C THR A 214 2.67 -12.80 -5.73
N THR A 215 3.15 -11.78 -4.99
CA THR A 215 3.10 -10.39 -5.45
C THR A 215 3.99 -10.17 -6.67
N ILE A 216 5.21 -10.71 -6.67
CA ILE A 216 6.13 -10.61 -7.81
C ILE A 216 5.58 -11.35 -9.02
N THR A 217 5.13 -12.59 -8.86
CA THR A 217 4.59 -13.39 -9.96
C THR A 217 3.37 -12.70 -10.57
N ALA A 218 2.44 -12.19 -9.75
CA ALA A 218 1.30 -11.43 -10.25
C ALA A 218 1.74 -10.18 -11.03
N THR A 219 2.66 -9.39 -10.48
CA THR A 219 3.16 -8.17 -11.14
C THR A 219 3.89 -8.48 -12.44
N TYR A 220 4.73 -9.52 -12.45
CA TYR A 220 5.48 -9.95 -13.62
C TYR A 220 4.57 -10.47 -14.74
N VAL A 221 3.59 -11.31 -14.41
CA VAL A 221 2.61 -11.82 -15.38
C VAL A 221 1.80 -10.67 -15.99
N LEU A 222 1.34 -9.71 -15.17
CA LEU A 222 0.65 -8.51 -15.65
C LEU A 222 1.57 -7.66 -16.54
N GLY A 223 2.85 -7.51 -16.19
CA GLY A 223 3.82 -6.78 -17.01
C GLY A 223 4.08 -7.44 -18.37
N LEU A 224 4.17 -8.78 -18.42
CA LEU A 224 4.29 -9.51 -19.69
C LEU A 224 3.05 -9.31 -20.58
N LEU A 225 1.85 -9.38 -19.99
CA LEU A 225 0.60 -9.11 -20.70
C LEU A 225 0.55 -7.67 -21.24
N ALA A 226 1.00 -6.69 -20.44
CA ALA A 226 1.08 -5.29 -20.85
C ALA A 226 1.98 -5.12 -22.08
N ASN A 227 3.16 -5.74 -22.07
CA ASN A 227 4.11 -5.65 -23.17
C ASN A 227 3.59 -6.30 -24.45
N LEU A 228 2.90 -7.44 -24.35
CA LEU A 228 2.24 -8.08 -25.49
C LEU A 228 1.15 -7.19 -26.09
N LEU A 229 0.34 -6.51 -25.27
CA LEU A 229 -0.71 -5.62 -25.75
C LEU A 229 -0.14 -4.33 -26.36
N ASN A 230 0.86 -3.71 -25.72
CA ASN A 230 1.47 -2.48 -26.24
C ASN A 230 2.21 -2.68 -27.56
N SER A 231 2.78 -3.87 -27.78
CA SER A 231 3.44 -4.22 -29.05
C SER A 231 2.47 -4.54 -30.18
N THR A 232 1.19 -4.83 -29.88
CA THR A 232 0.19 -5.29 -30.86
C THR A 232 -0.97 -4.31 -31.06
N ILE A 233 -1.23 -3.40 -30.11
CA ILE A 233 -2.45 -2.58 -30.07
C ILE A 233 -2.07 -1.10 -29.92
N ILE A 234 -2.39 -0.29 -30.95
CA ILE A 234 -2.22 1.17 -30.94
C ILE A 234 -3.45 1.89 -30.33
N ASN A 235 -4.52 1.14 -30.00
CA ASN A 235 -5.78 1.75 -29.57
C ASN A 235 -5.73 2.20 -28.10
N PRO A 236 -5.83 3.52 -27.81
CA PRO A 236 -5.77 4.05 -26.45
C PRO A 236 -6.90 3.55 -25.53
N THR A 237 -8.06 3.16 -26.08
CA THR A 237 -9.16 2.61 -25.26
C THR A 237 -8.79 1.25 -24.68
N LEU A 238 -8.15 0.38 -25.47
CA LEU A 238 -7.69 -0.93 -25.00
C LEU A 238 -6.58 -0.81 -23.94
N ILE A 239 -5.68 0.17 -24.08
CA ILE A 239 -4.65 0.48 -23.06
C ILE A 239 -5.31 0.91 -21.74
N SER A 240 -6.33 1.78 -21.79
CA SER A 240 -7.04 2.23 -20.59
C SER A 240 -7.79 1.09 -19.90
N PHE A 241 -8.43 0.20 -20.68
CA PHE A 241 -9.12 -0.98 -20.15
C PHE A 241 -8.13 -1.96 -19.51
N PHE A 242 -6.99 -2.22 -20.15
CA PHE A 242 -5.96 -3.10 -19.60
C PHE A 242 -5.36 -2.55 -18.30
N THR A 243 -5.18 -1.23 -18.22
CA THR A 243 -4.72 -0.57 -16.99
C THR A 243 -5.72 -0.77 -15.86
N LEU A 244 -7.01 -0.59 -16.13
CA LEU A 244 -8.08 -0.84 -15.17
C LEU A 244 -8.11 -2.31 -14.70
N LEU A 245 -8.00 -3.26 -15.63
CA LEU A 245 -7.91 -4.68 -15.31
C LEU A 245 -6.70 -4.98 -14.40
N THR A 246 -5.54 -4.44 -14.74
CA THR A 246 -4.29 -4.58 -13.95
C THR A 246 -4.48 -4.05 -12.54
N THR A 247 -5.09 -2.87 -12.38
CA THR A 247 -5.40 -2.29 -11.07
C THR A 247 -6.32 -3.20 -10.25
N ILE A 248 -7.35 -3.80 -10.86
CA ILE A 248 -8.26 -4.73 -10.18
C ILE A 248 -7.53 -5.99 -9.73
N VAL A 249 -6.69 -6.59 -10.58
CA VAL A 249 -5.92 -7.78 -10.20
C VAL A 249 -4.96 -7.47 -9.05
N LEU A 250 -4.26 -6.33 -9.09
CA LEU A 250 -3.38 -5.91 -8.00
C LEU A 250 -4.16 -5.64 -6.70
N ALA A 251 -5.37 -5.09 -6.79
CA ALA A 251 -6.26 -4.95 -5.64
C ALA A 251 -6.64 -6.30 -5.02
N VAL A 252 -6.96 -7.31 -5.84
CA VAL A 252 -7.25 -8.68 -5.38
C VAL A 252 -6.04 -9.29 -4.68
N ILE A 253 -4.84 -9.16 -5.26
CA ILE A 253 -3.60 -9.69 -4.66
C ILE A 253 -3.23 -8.96 -3.36
N SER A 254 -3.47 -7.66 -3.30
CA SER A 254 -3.30 -6.84 -2.09
C SER A 254 -4.21 -7.31 -0.95
N VAL A 255 -5.50 -7.52 -1.24
CA VAL A 255 -6.46 -8.06 -0.26
C VAL A 255 -6.10 -9.49 0.13
N TRP A 256 -5.73 -10.34 -0.83
CA TRP A 256 -5.30 -11.70 -0.57
C TRP A 256 -4.13 -11.78 0.40
N THR A 257 -3.13 -10.93 0.19
CA THR A 257 -1.97 -10.82 1.08
C THR A 257 -2.39 -10.52 2.52
N LEU A 258 -3.39 -9.64 2.71
CA LEU A 258 -3.90 -9.33 4.04
C LEU A 258 -4.63 -10.52 4.66
N VAL A 259 -5.52 -11.18 3.93
CA VAL A 259 -6.24 -12.36 4.43
C VAL A 259 -5.25 -13.46 4.82
N PHE A 260 -4.27 -13.75 3.97
CA PHE A 260 -3.23 -14.74 4.23
C PHE A 260 -2.42 -14.39 5.48
N ASN A 261 -2.03 -13.12 5.66
CA ASN A 261 -1.29 -12.68 6.84
C ASN A 261 -2.12 -12.75 8.12
N PHE A 262 -3.42 -12.48 8.06
CA PHE A 262 -4.29 -12.59 9.23
C PHE A 262 -4.58 -14.05 9.61
N LYS A 263 -4.69 -14.95 8.64
CA LYS A 263 -4.90 -16.39 8.89
C LYS A 263 -3.65 -17.13 9.34
N SER A 264 -2.49 -16.72 8.85
CA SER A 264 -1.22 -17.35 9.24
C SER A 264 -0.68 -16.85 10.58
N TYR A 265 -1.26 -15.80 11.17
CA TYR A 265 -0.89 -15.30 12.50
C TYR A 265 -1.33 -16.25 13.61
#